data_AF-A0A8J2SMH8-F1
#
_entry.id   AF-A0A8J2SMH8-F1
#
_cell.length_a   1.000
_cell.length_b   1.000
_cell.length_c   1.000
_cell.angle_alpha   90.00
_cell.angle_beta   90.00
_cell.angle_gamma   90.00
#
_symmetry.space_group_name_H-M   'P 1'
#
loop_
_entity.id
_entity.type
_entity.pdbx_description
1 polymer ?
#
loop_
_entity_poly.entity_id
_entity_poly.type
_entity_poly.pdbx_seq_one_letter_code
_entity_poly.pdbx_strand_id
1 'polypeptide(L)'
;MPDAMTTLLANAGLSDLERRLRDEAIDETTILDLDEGDMKEIGLKMGPRRKLLTAIREAKDRRTTPGADWARSPPPPPPPPASTKLHPPAKPAPGLTVGAKARLRKKAAPAPVTPAPAPEAPAASNSDALECPITYELFVDPVTLEGDGVVYEREAIENWLRRGNLTSPATGVALKATQTKLIPNAAVRRRAAAARSRTARAHLDAKTQVADDATARIQALEAENAALRDRLRLSVDRETEAAAKLREATRENARLQKDAKSANNYKNRAKKATARADELDRVLASVLAHSQHLEAELATLRNMPRLLVRNTTAPPVTPGDGDSAY
;
A
#
# COMPACT_ATOMS: atom_id res chain seq x y z
N MET A 1 -31.76 -6.51 -9.83
CA MET A 1 -30.32 -6.69 -9.55
C MET A 1 -30.14 -8.12 -9.09
N PRO A 2 -29.12 -8.86 -9.56
CA PRO A 2 -28.85 -10.19 -9.02
C PRO A 2 -28.53 -10.06 -7.52
N ASP A 3 -29.11 -10.95 -6.74
CA ASP A 3 -28.92 -11.12 -5.31
C ASP A 3 -27.43 -11.45 -5.01
N ALA A 4 -26.94 -11.06 -3.83
CA ALA A 4 -25.55 -11.27 -3.42
C ALA A 4 -25.15 -12.75 -3.43
N MET A 5 -26.08 -13.65 -3.07
CA MET A 5 -25.92 -15.10 -3.15
C MET A 5 -25.78 -15.58 -4.60
N THR A 6 -26.66 -15.11 -5.49
CA THR A 6 -26.62 -15.43 -6.94
C THR A 6 -25.27 -15.02 -7.55
N THR A 7 -24.76 -13.85 -7.18
CA THR A 7 -23.49 -13.32 -7.68
C THR A 7 -22.30 -14.12 -7.16
N LEU A 8 -22.31 -14.52 -5.88
CA LEU A 8 -21.27 -15.34 -5.28
C LEU A 8 -21.20 -16.73 -5.93
N LEU A 9 -22.35 -17.39 -6.11
CA LEU A 9 -22.44 -18.70 -6.74
C LEU A 9 -22.05 -18.66 -8.22
N ALA A 10 -22.44 -17.62 -8.96
CA ALA A 10 -22.03 -17.43 -10.35
C ALA A 10 -20.51 -17.28 -10.48
N ASN A 11 -19.88 -16.47 -9.63
CA ASN A 11 -18.42 -16.29 -9.63
C ASN A 11 -17.66 -17.57 -9.26
N ALA A 12 -18.26 -18.44 -8.45
CA ALA A 12 -17.70 -19.74 -8.08
C ALA A 12 -17.98 -20.85 -9.12
N GLY A 13 -18.78 -20.57 -10.16
CA GLY A 13 -19.23 -21.57 -11.14
C GLY A 13 -20.16 -22.63 -10.53
N LEU A 14 -20.98 -22.22 -9.56
CA LEU A 14 -21.87 -23.05 -8.75
C LEU A 14 -23.34 -22.60 -8.84
N SER A 15 -23.74 -21.95 -9.95
CA SER A 15 -25.11 -21.46 -10.16
C SER A 15 -26.17 -22.55 -10.00
N ASP A 16 -25.84 -23.81 -10.33
CA ASP A 16 -26.75 -24.95 -10.19
C ASP A 16 -27.10 -25.29 -8.72
N LEU A 17 -26.32 -24.80 -7.75
CA LEU A 17 -26.59 -25.01 -6.32
C LEU A 17 -27.55 -23.98 -5.73
N GLU A 18 -27.84 -22.89 -6.45
CA GLU A 18 -28.68 -21.81 -5.96
C GLU A 18 -30.06 -22.30 -5.55
N ARG A 19 -30.68 -23.16 -6.39
CA ARG A 19 -32.00 -23.71 -6.09
C ARG A 19 -32.00 -24.56 -4.81
N ARG A 20 -30.98 -25.41 -4.66
CA ARG A 20 -30.82 -26.30 -3.50
C ARG A 20 -30.56 -25.54 -2.21
N LEU A 21 -29.77 -24.48 -2.25
CA LEU A 21 -29.50 -23.63 -1.09
C LEU A 21 -30.77 -22.89 -0.64
N ARG A 22 -31.58 -22.40 -1.60
CA ARG A 22 -32.88 -21.77 -1.29
C ARG A 22 -33.92 -22.77 -0.76
N ASP A 23 -33.93 -24.01 -1.28
CA ASP A 23 -34.82 -25.06 -0.81
C ASP A 23 -34.54 -25.44 0.67
N GLU A 24 -33.28 -25.32 1.11
CA GLU A 24 -32.84 -25.48 2.51
C GLU A 24 -32.92 -24.18 3.34
N ALA A 25 -33.64 -23.17 2.85
CA ALA A 25 -33.84 -21.87 3.50
C ALA A 25 -32.55 -21.08 3.83
N ILE A 26 -31.47 -21.28 3.07
CA ILE A 26 -30.23 -20.50 3.20
C ILE A 26 -30.36 -19.20 2.40
N ASP A 27 -30.28 -18.08 3.10
CA ASP A 27 -30.40 -16.73 2.55
C ASP A 27 -29.04 -16.02 2.34
N GLU A 28 -29.07 -14.80 1.81
CA GLU A 28 -27.88 -14.01 1.47
C GLU A 28 -26.97 -13.70 2.67
N THR A 29 -27.54 -13.70 3.87
CA THR A 29 -26.83 -13.44 5.13
C THR A 29 -26.22 -14.71 5.70
N THR A 30 -26.95 -15.82 5.64
CA THR A 30 -26.56 -17.10 6.24
C THR A 30 -25.50 -17.82 5.40
N ILE A 31 -25.48 -17.60 4.08
CA ILE A 31 -24.51 -18.27 3.18
C ILE A 31 -23.04 -17.97 3.54
N LEU A 32 -22.75 -16.82 4.14
CA LEU A 32 -21.38 -16.43 4.52
C LEU A 32 -20.90 -17.04 5.84
N ASP A 33 -21.83 -17.60 6.61
CA ASP A 33 -21.55 -18.22 7.92
C ASP A 33 -21.54 -19.75 7.83
N LEU A 34 -21.82 -20.33 6.66
CA LEU A 34 -21.76 -21.77 6.43
C LEU A 34 -20.33 -22.32 6.62
N ASP A 35 -20.23 -23.39 7.38
CA ASP A 35 -19.00 -24.14 7.59
C ASP A 35 -18.92 -25.44 6.78
N GLU A 36 -17.83 -26.20 6.94
CA GLU A 36 -17.66 -27.46 6.21
C GLU A 36 -18.66 -28.55 6.67
N GLY A 37 -19.14 -28.47 7.92
CA GLY A 37 -20.15 -29.33 8.50
C GLY A 37 -21.52 -29.11 7.86
N ASP A 38 -21.96 -27.86 7.79
CA ASP A 38 -23.25 -27.49 7.18
C ASP A 38 -23.33 -27.96 5.72
N MET A 39 -22.24 -27.79 4.98
CA MET A 39 -22.18 -28.25 3.59
C MET A 39 -22.18 -29.77 3.43
N LYS A 40 -21.74 -30.53 4.45
CA LYS A 40 -21.86 -32.00 4.46
C LYS A 40 -23.31 -32.41 4.69
N GLU A 41 -24.03 -31.68 5.54
CA GLU A 41 -25.45 -31.92 5.84
C GLU A 41 -26.34 -31.66 4.61
N ILE A 42 -26.03 -30.62 3.83
CA ILE A 42 -26.70 -30.31 2.53
C ILE A 42 -26.33 -31.34 1.43
N GLY A 43 -25.46 -32.31 1.73
CA GLY A 43 -25.08 -33.39 0.80
C GLY A 43 -24.21 -32.93 -0.36
N LEU A 44 -23.42 -31.86 -0.19
CA LEU A 44 -22.49 -31.39 -1.22
C LEU A 44 -21.29 -32.31 -1.31
N LYS A 45 -20.89 -32.73 -2.52
CA LYS A 45 -19.64 -33.50 -2.73
C LYS A 45 -18.40 -32.63 -2.49
N MET A 46 -17.25 -33.25 -2.23
CA MET A 46 -15.98 -32.57 -1.89
C MET A 46 -15.58 -31.44 -2.85
N GLY A 47 -15.81 -31.60 -4.16
CA GLY A 47 -15.43 -30.61 -5.17
C GLY A 47 -16.20 -29.28 -5.05
N PRO A 48 -17.54 -29.30 -5.23
CA PRO A 48 -18.39 -28.11 -5.03
C PRO A 48 -18.24 -27.50 -3.64
N ARG A 49 -18.07 -28.34 -2.60
CA ARG A 49 -17.85 -27.90 -1.23
C ARG A 49 -16.61 -27.02 -1.07
N ARG A 50 -15.46 -27.46 -1.58
CA ARG A 50 -14.21 -26.68 -1.53
C ARG A 50 -14.34 -25.35 -2.28
N LYS A 51 -15.01 -25.36 -3.44
CA LYS A 51 -15.25 -24.15 -4.23
C LYS A 51 -16.10 -23.13 -3.46
N LEU A 52 -17.16 -23.58 -2.78
CA LEU A 52 -18.04 -22.70 -2.01
C LEU A 52 -17.34 -22.13 -0.77
N LEU A 53 -16.56 -22.93 -0.04
CA LEU A 53 -15.75 -22.46 1.08
C LEU A 53 -14.72 -21.39 0.65
N THR A 54 -14.06 -21.58 -0.49
CA THR A 54 -13.15 -20.58 -1.05
C THR A 54 -13.90 -19.30 -1.42
N ALA A 55 -15.07 -19.40 -2.05
CA ALA A 55 -15.88 -18.24 -2.42
C ALA A 55 -16.41 -17.46 -1.19
N ILE A 56 -16.83 -18.16 -0.13
CA ILE A 56 -17.27 -17.55 1.13
C ILE A 56 -16.10 -16.80 1.79
N ARG A 57 -14.91 -17.42 1.85
CA ARG A 57 -13.72 -16.78 2.41
C ARG A 57 -13.35 -15.50 1.64
N GLU A 58 -13.33 -15.56 0.32
CA GLU A 58 -13.05 -14.40 -0.54
C GLU A 58 -14.12 -13.30 -0.38
N ALA A 59 -15.40 -13.67 -0.24
CA ALA A 59 -16.48 -12.72 -0.01
C ALA A 59 -16.39 -12.06 1.38
N LYS A 60 -15.96 -12.80 2.41
CA LYS A 60 -15.72 -12.28 3.76
C LYS A 60 -14.54 -11.32 3.78
N ASP A 61 -13.44 -11.67 3.12
CA ASP A 61 -12.25 -10.82 2.97
C ASP A 61 -12.59 -9.48 2.25
N ARG A 62 -13.51 -9.51 1.27
CA ARG A 62 -14.04 -8.31 0.59
C ARG A 62 -14.88 -7.41 1.52
N ARG A 63 -15.65 -7.98 2.46
CA ARG A 63 -16.42 -7.20 3.44
C ARG A 63 -15.53 -6.60 4.54
N THR A 64 -14.46 -7.30 4.92
CA THR A 64 -13.53 -6.85 5.97
C THR A 64 -12.53 -5.78 5.48
N THR A 65 -12.35 -5.61 4.17
CA THR A 65 -11.42 -4.63 3.59
C THR A 65 -12.12 -3.63 2.66
N PRO A 66 -12.79 -2.59 3.16
CA PRO A 66 -13.34 -1.54 2.30
C PRO A 66 -12.19 -0.67 1.76
N GLY A 67 -11.79 -0.87 0.50
CA GLY A 67 -10.80 0.01 -0.17
C GLY A 67 -9.77 -0.63 -1.12
N ALA A 68 -9.81 -1.95 -1.34
CA ALA A 68 -8.79 -2.67 -2.13
C ALA A 68 -9.20 -2.99 -3.59
N ASP A 69 -10.06 -2.18 -4.22
CA ASP A 69 -10.52 -2.44 -5.60
C ASP A 69 -9.54 -1.99 -6.71
N TRP A 70 -8.42 -1.34 -6.39
CA TRP A 70 -7.45 -0.88 -7.39
C TRP A 70 -6.39 -1.95 -7.78
N ALA A 71 -6.33 -3.08 -7.08
CA ALA A 71 -5.24 -4.07 -7.24
C ALA A 71 -5.55 -5.25 -8.19
N ARG A 72 -6.66 -5.22 -8.95
CA ARG A 72 -7.02 -6.28 -9.92
C ARG A 72 -7.13 -5.77 -11.36
N SER A 73 -6.15 -4.99 -11.80
CA SER A 73 -5.81 -4.93 -13.23
C SER A 73 -4.72 -5.97 -13.52
N PRO A 74 -4.79 -6.74 -14.63
CA PRO A 74 -3.76 -7.72 -14.95
C PRO A 74 -2.41 -7.02 -15.14
N PRO A 75 -1.29 -7.55 -14.60
CA PRO A 75 0.01 -6.92 -14.76
C PRO A 75 0.43 -6.92 -16.23
N PRO A 76 1.05 -5.82 -16.74
CA PRO A 76 1.53 -5.77 -18.12
C PRO A 76 2.63 -6.82 -18.37
N PRO A 77 2.72 -7.38 -19.59
CA PRO A 77 3.64 -8.47 -19.89
C PRO A 77 5.11 -8.03 -19.76
N PRO A 78 6.03 -8.93 -19.34
CA PRO A 78 7.43 -8.59 -19.16
C PRO A 78 8.14 -8.32 -20.49
N PRO A 79 9.12 -7.39 -20.53
CA PRO A 79 9.88 -7.09 -21.75
C PRO A 79 10.85 -8.23 -22.14
N PRO A 80 11.18 -8.37 -23.44
CA PRO A 80 12.03 -9.45 -23.93
C PRO A 80 13.51 -9.28 -23.51
N PRO A 81 14.28 -10.39 -23.42
CA PRO A 81 15.66 -10.34 -22.94
C PRO A 81 16.62 -9.79 -24.01
N ALA A 82 17.35 -8.72 -23.67
CA ALA A 82 18.45 -8.22 -24.47
C ALA A 82 19.77 -8.88 -24.05
N SER A 83 20.45 -9.50 -25.02
CA SER A 83 21.76 -10.12 -24.90
C SER A 83 22.88 -9.11 -24.60
N THR A 84 23.68 -9.45 -23.59
CA THR A 84 25.15 -9.27 -23.45
C THR A 84 25.88 -8.10 -24.13
N LYS A 85 26.62 -7.31 -23.32
CA LYS A 85 28.11 -7.27 -23.38
C LYS A 85 28.71 -6.58 -22.14
N LEU A 86 29.86 -7.13 -21.72
CA LEU A 86 30.65 -6.84 -20.53
C LEU A 86 31.33 -5.46 -20.54
N HIS A 87 31.64 -4.91 -19.35
CA HIS A 87 32.95 -4.35 -19.00
C HIS A 87 33.18 -4.43 -17.47
N PRO A 88 34.40 -4.73 -16.96
CA PRO A 88 34.67 -4.94 -15.53
C PRO A 88 35.12 -3.66 -14.81
N PRO A 89 34.88 -3.49 -13.49
CA PRO A 89 35.45 -2.38 -12.72
C PRO A 89 36.86 -2.68 -12.20
N ALA A 90 37.75 -1.70 -12.36
CA ALA A 90 39.11 -1.66 -11.84
C ALA A 90 39.15 -1.43 -10.31
N LYS A 91 40.24 -1.89 -9.69
CA LYS A 91 40.54 -1.94 -8.25
C LYS A 91 41.55 -0.81 -7.84
N PRO A 92 41.98 -0.65 -6.57
CA PRO A 92 41.78 0.56 -5.74
C PRO A 92 43.08 1.24 -5.21
N ALA A 93 42.96 2.31 -4.38
CA ALA A 93 43.76 2.69 -3.18
C ALA A 93 43.81 4.25 -2.95
N PRO A 94 44.41 4.81 -1.87
CA PRO A 94 44.11 4.67 -0.42
C PRO A 94 44.13 6.02 0.37
N GLY A 95 43.67 6.01 1.65
CA GLY A 95 44.36 6.75 2.73
C GLY A 95 43.57 7.74 3.62
N LEU A 96 43.53 7.42 4.94
CA LEU A 96 43.54 8.27 6.16
C LEU A 96 42.32 9.21 6.41
N THR A 97 41.75 9.43 7.62
CA THR A 97 42.10 9.13 9.03
C THR A 97 40.86 9.32 9.95
N VAL A 98 40.80 8.52 11.04
CA VAL A 98 40.46 8.83 12.47
C VAL A 98 39.27 9.79 12.78
N GLY A 99 38.30 9.53 13.66
CA GLY A 99 38.08 8.54 14.72
C GLY A 99 36.92 9.00 15.65
N ALA A 100 36.68 8.24 16.73
CA ALA A 100 35.71 8.43 17.85
C ALA A 100 34.38 7.65 17.73
N LYS A 101 34.28 6.42 18.27
CA LYS A 101 34.04 5.99 19.68
C LYS A 101 32.57 6.09 20.14
N ALA A 102 31.92 4.93 20.29
CA ALA A 102 31.10 4.52 21.46
C ALA A 102 30.51 3.11 21.21
N ARG A 103 31.18 2.03 21.62
CA ARG A 103 30.92 1.24 22.84
C ARG A 103 29.51 0.63 22.94
N LEU A 104 29.34 -0.53 22.31
CA LEU A 104 28.28 -1.51 22.58
C LEU A 104 28.66 -2.34 23.83
N ARG A 105 27.88 -2.27 24.91
CA ARG A 105 28.07 -3.09 26.11
C ARG A 105 27.43 -4.47 25.92
N LYS A 106 28.25 -5.48 26.15
CA LYS A 106 28.00 -6.92 26.07
C LYS A 106 27.26 -7.42 27.32
N LYS A 107 26.30 -8.30 27.06
CA LYS A 107 25.45 -9.12 27.94
C LYS A 107 26.26 -9.83 29.04
N ALA A 108 25.78 -9.79 30.28
CA ALA A 108 26.26 -10.58 31.41
C ALA A 108 25.12 -11.43 31.99
N ALA A 109 25.48 -12.64 32.41
CA ALA A 109 24.62 -13.76 32.82
C ALA A 109 23.98 -13.59 34.21
N PRO A 110 22.89 -14.32 34.53
CA PRO A 110 22.30 -14.32 35.87
C PRO A 110 23.03 -15.27 36.83
N ALA A 111 23.10 -14.87 38.10
CA ALA A 111 23.69 -15.61 39.22
C ALA A 111 22.73 -16.71 39.76
N PRO A 112 23.25 -17.75 40.43
CA PRO A 112 22.45 -18.87 40.91
C PRO A 112 21.74 -18.55 42.24
N VAL A 113 20.47 -18.93 42.36
CA VAL A 113 19.70 -18.87 43.61
C VAL A 113 19.62 -20.27 44.21
N THR A 114 20.16 -20.41 45.41
CA THR A 114 20.05 -21.59 46.29
C THR A 114 18.67 -21.67 46.97
N PRO A 115 18.26 -22.86 47.48
CA PRO A 115 16.87 -23.22 47.68
C PRO A 115 16.28 -22.80 49.04
N ALA A 116 14.95 -22.80 49.07
CA ALA A 116 14.05 -22.43 50.14
C ALA A 116 14.30 -23.10 51.51
N PRO A 117 14.01 -22.42 52.63
CA PRO A 117 13.70 -23.06 53.90
C PRO A 117 12.19 -23.37 54.01
N ALA A 118 11.88 -24.55 54.52
CA ALA A 118 10.56 -25.08 54.86
C ALA A 118 10.00 -24.39 56.15
N PRO A 119 8.71 -24.61 56.50
CA PRO A 119 7.87 -23.61 57.17
C PRO A 119 8.10 -23.54 58.67
N GLU A 120 8.54 -22.38 59.15
CA GLU A 120 8.33 -21.97 60.54
C GLU A 120 6.95 -21.32 60.63
N ALA A 121 6.05 -21.95 61.38
CA ALA A 121 4.88 -21.29 61.91
C ALA A 121 5.32 -20.41 63.09
N PRO A 122 5.07 -19.09 63.04
CA PRO A 122 4.80 -18.34 64.24
C PRO A 122 3.32 -17.97 64.27
N ALA A 123 2.72 -18.20 65.43
CA ALA A 123 1.45 -17.63 65.83
C ALA A 123 1.54 -16.09 65.74
N ALA A 124 1.15 -15.54 64.59
CA ALA A 124 0.75 -14.16 64.48
C ALA A 124 -0.77 -14.14 64.61
N SER A 125 -1.26 -13.61 65.73
CA SER A 125 -2.62 -13.13 65.82
C SER A 125 -2.85 -12.16 64.67
N ASN A 126 -3.50 -12.63 63.61
CA ASN A 126 -3.94 -11.80 62.49
C ASN A 126 -5.08 -10.89 62.96
N SER A 127 -4.76 -9.87 63.75
CA SER A 127 -5.69 -8.79 64.12
C SER A 127 -5.84 -7.74 63.00
N ASP A 128 -5.02 -7.85 61.94
CA ASP A 128 -5.06 -7.01 60.74
C ASP A 128 -5.50 -7.71 59.45
N ALA A 129 -5.59 -9.05 59.43
CA ALA A 129 -6.17 -9.73 58.27
C ALA A 129 -7.70 -9.57 58.31
N LEU A 130 -8.25 -8.84 57.33
CA LEU A 130 -9.70 -8.70 57.14
C LEU A 130 -10.30 -9.87 56.34
N GLU A 131 -9.59 -11.00 56.33
CA GLU A 131 -9.92 -12.20 55.56
C GLU A 131 -10.31 -13.34 56.49
N CYS A 132 -11.29 -14.13 56.07
CA CYS A 132 -11.72 -15.29 56.83
C CYS A 132 -10.69 -16.42 56.74
N PRO A 133 -10.29 -17.06 57.85
CA PRO A 133 -9.39 -18.21 57.84
C PRO A 133 -9.92 -19.45 57.11
N ILE A 134 -11.23 -19.52 56.84
CA ILE A 134 -11.88 -20.66 56.14
C ILE A 134 -12.08 -20.35 54.66
N THR A 135 -12.61 -19.17 54.33
CA THR A 135 -12.92 -18.82 52.92
C THR A 135 -11.76 -18.15 52.21
N TYR A 136 -10.79 -17.61 52.96
CA TYR A 136 -9.70 -16.78 52.44
C TYR A 136 -10.18 -15.54 51.66
N GLU A 137 -11.42 -15.14 51.91
CA GLU A 137 -12.04 -13.95 51.31
C GLU A 137 -12.29 -12.87 52.37
N LEU A 138 -12.42 -11.64 51.91
CA LEU A 138 -12.65 -10.46 52.75
C LEU A 138 -14.03 -10.52 53.43
N PHE A 139 -14.08 -10.42 54.76
CA PHE A 139 -15.30 -10.64 55.57
C PHE A 139 -16.54 -9.85 55.12
N VAL A 140 -17.64 -10.53 54.84
CA VAL A 140 -18.96 -9.92 54.57
C VAL A 140 -19.76 -9.82 55.87
N ASP A 141 -19.91 -10.93 56.60
CA ASP A 141 -20.56 -10.99 57.91
C ASP A 141 -19.65 -11.65 58.96
N PRO A 142 -18.65 -10.91 59.48
CA PRO A 142 -17.72 -11.45 60.45
C PRO A 142 -18.38 -11.74 61.80
N VAL A 143 -18.14 -12.95 62.30
CA VAL A 143 -18.53 -13.42 63.63
C VAL A 143 -17.32 -13.92 64.40
N THR A 144 -17.22 -13.54 65.67
CA THR A 144 -16.21 -14.06 66.60
C THR A 144 -16.74 -15.32 67.26
N LEU A 145 -15.98 -16.41 67.19
CA LEU A 145 -16.28 -17.64 67.91
C LEU A 145 -15.83 -17.51 69.38
N GLU A 146 -16.74 -17.78 70.33
CA GLU A 146 -16.47 -17.58 71.76
C GLU A 146 -15.35 -18.49 72.30
N GLY A 147 -15.20 -19.69 71.74
CA GLY A 147 -14.22 -20.68 72.22
C GLY A 147 -12.75 -20.37 71.93
N ASP A 148 -12.45 -19.67 70.83
CA ASP A 148 -11.08 -19.34 70.41
C ASP A 148 -10.83 -17.83 70.24
N GLY A 149 -11.88 -17.01 70.20
CA GLY A 149 -11.79 -15.56 69.98
C GLY A 149 -11.46 -15.17 68.53
N VAL A 150 -11.46 -16.12 67.60
CA VAL A 150 -11.11 -15.89 66.19
C VAL A 150 -12.35 -15.43 65.41
N VAL A 151 -12.13 -14.59 64.41
CA VAL A 151 -13.20 -14.08 63.53
C VAL A 151 -13.29 -14.96 62.29
N TYR A 152 -14.51 -15.41 61.99
CA TYR A 152 -14.83 -16.21 60.81
C TYR A 152 -15.98 -15.56 60.04
N GLU A 153 -16.14 -15.97 58.80
CA GLU A 153 -17.35 -15.67 58.03
C GLU A 153 -18.50 -16.49 58.58
N ARG A 154 -19.67 -15.87 58.78
CA ARG A 154 -20.82 -16.51 59.45
C ARG A 154 -21.18 -17.83 58.80
N GLU A 155 -21.41 -17.83 57.48
CA GLU A 155 -21.85 -19.02 56.77
C GLU A 155 -20.81 -20.15 56.85
N ALA A 156 -19.52 -19.79 56.82
CA ALA A 156 -18.43 -20.75 56.84
C ALA A 156 -18.31 -21.46 58.19
N ILE A 157 -18.34 -20.71 59.31
CA ILE A 157 -18.24 -21.30 60.65
C ILE A 157 -19.53 -22.01 61.06
N GLU A 158 -20.70 -21.51 60.65
CA GLU A 158 -21.97 -22.21 60.90
C GLU A 158 -22.01 -23.56 60.17
N ASN A 159 -21.56 -23.62 58.91
CA ASN A 159 -21.46 -24.88 58.17
C ASN A 159 -20.42 -25.83 58.80
N TRP A 160 -19.31 -25.31 59.31
CA TRP A 160 -18.31 -26.10 60.03
C TRP A 160 -18.88 -26.76 61.28
N LEU A 161 -19.53 -25.97 62.14
CA LEU A 161 -20.15 -26.48 63.38
C LEU A 161 -21.32 -27.44 63.08
N ARG A 162 -22.11 -27.17 62.03
CA ARG A 162 -23.23 -28.02 61.60
C ARG A 162 -22.78 -29.41 61.15
N ARG A 163 -21.56 -29.55 60.66
CA ARG A 163 -20.95 -30.83 60.28
C ARG A 163 -20.50 -31.67 61.49
N GLY A 164 -20.73 -31.18 62.71
CA GLY A 164 -20.33 -31.86 63.95
C GLY A 164 -18.89 -31.60 64.36
N ASN A 165 -18.20 -30.67 63.69
CA ASN A 165 -16.82 -30.35 64.03
C ASN A 165 -16.79 -29.46 65.28
N LEU A 166 -16.33 -30.02 66.41
CA LEU A 166 -16.14 -29.29 67.67
C LEU A 166 -14.68 -28.89 67.88
N THR A 167 -14.02 -28.46 66.81
CA THR A 167 -12.65 -27.92 66.83
C THR A 167 -12.63 -26.59 66.10
N SER A 168 -11.77 -25.67 66.53
CA SER A 168 -11.55 -24.41 65.84
C SER A 168 -10.87 -24.65 64.48
N PRO A 169 -11.42 -24.14 63.36
CA PRO A 169 -10.82 -24.30 62.04
C PRO A 169 -9.43 -23.66 61.92
N ALA A 170 -9.20 -22.50 62.56
CA ALA A 170 -7.94 -21.78 62.43
C ALA A 170 -6.89 -22.21 63.46
N THR A 171 -7.31 -22.60 64.67
CA THR A 171 -6.38 -22.85 65.79
C THR A 171 -6.29 -24.32 66.20
N GLY A 172 -7.21 -25.17 65.72
CA GLY A 172 -7.27 -26.59 66.10
C GLY A 172 -7.74 -26.85 67.53
N VAL A 173 -8.07 -25.81 68.31
CA VAL A 173 -8.53 -25.93 69.71
C VAL A 173 -9.85 -26.68 69.78
N ALA A 174 -9.96 -27.66 70.68
CA ALA A 174 -11.21 -28.38 70.94
C ALA A 174 -12.23 -27.48 71.67
N LEU A 175 -13.44 -27.40 71.13
CA LEU A 175 -14.54 -26.56 71.59
C LEU A 175 -15.52 -27.39 72.42
N LYS A 176 -15.91 -26.89 73.59
CA LYS A 176 -17.07 -27.44 74.32
C LYS A 176 -18.36 -26.95 73.66
N ALA A 177 -19.47 -27.69 73.82
CA ALA A 177 -20.78 -27.30 73.29
C ALA A 177 -21.27 -25.92 73.79
N THR A 178 -20.76 -25.45 74.93
CA THR A 178 -21.06 -24.11 75.46
C THR A 178 -20.22 -22.99 74.83
N GLN A 179 -19.17 -23.34 74.07
CA GLN A 179 -18.20 -22.43 73.46
C GLN A 179 -18.38 -22.28 71.94
N THR A 180 -19.46 -22.84 71.38
CA THR A 180 -19.81 -22.75 69.94
C THR A 180 -20.66 -21.52 69.61
N LYS A 181 -20.81 -20.58 70.54
CA LYS A 181 -21.59 -19.37 70.34
C LYS A 181 -20.84 -18.40 69.41
N LEU A 182 -21.58 -17.83 68.47
CA LEU A 182 -21.07 -16.87 67.49
C LEU A 182 -21.53 -15.46 67.87
N ILE A 183 -20.57 -14.55 68.05
CA ILE A 183 -20.80 -13.15 68.43
C ILE A 183 -20.54 -12.25 67.21
N PRO A 184 -21.52 -11.51 66.69
CA PRO A 184 -21.32 -10.61 65.55
C PRO A 184 -20.23 -9.55 65.82
N ASN A 185 -19.29 -9.38 64.89
CA ASN A 185 -18.19 -8.42 65.02
C ASN A 185 -18.40 -7.19 64.11
N ALA A 186 -19.11 -6.19 64.61
CA ALA A 186 -19.40 -4.97 63.86
C ALA A 186 -18.15 -4.14 63.50
N ALA A 187 -17.08 -4.21 64.30
CA ALA A 187 -15.84 -3.48 64.03
C ALA A 187 -15.11 -4.02 62.80
N VAL A 188 -14.93 -5.35 62.72
CA VAL A 188 -14.33 -6.00 61.55
C VAL A 188 -15.21 -5.82 60.32
N ARG A 189 -16.54 -5.89 60.47
CA ARG A 189 -17.49 -5.66 59.37
C ARG A 189 -17.32 -4.28 58.74
N ARG A 190 -17.20 -3.23 59.55
CA ARG A 190 -16.95 -1.86 59.07
C ARG A 190 -15.60 -1.73 58.35
N ARG A 191 -14.54 -2.31 58.91
CA ARG A 191 -13.19 -2.29 58.29
C ARG A 191 -13.19 -3.01 56.94
N ALA A 192 -13.80 -4.19 56.86
CA ALA A 192 -13.91 -4.97 55.63
C ALA A 192 -14.79 -4.28 54.57
N ALA A 193 -15.93 -3.69 54.97
CA ALA A 193 -16.75 -2.89 54.06
C ALA A 193 -15.99 -1.69 53.51
N ALA A 194 -15.24 -0.96 54.34
CA ALA A 194 -14.41 0.15 53.89
C ALA A 194 -13.29 -0.30 52.93
N ALA A 195 -12.71 -1.48 53.15
CA ALA A 195 -11.72 -2.06 52.24
C ALA A 195 -12.32 -2.40 50.87
N ARG A 196 -13.52 -3.02 50.82
CA ARG A 196 -14.25 -3.25 49.56
C ARG A 196 -14.52 -1.96 48.80
N SER A 197 -14.99 -0.93 49.49
CA SER A 197 -15.29 0.35 48.84
C SER A 197 -14.04 1.00 48.26
N ARG A 198 -12.88 0.88 48.94
CA ARG A 198 -11.60 1.38 48.41
C ARG A 198 -11.15 0.62 47.17
N THR A 199 -11.21 -0.71 47.18
CA THR A 199 -10.81 -1.51 46.01
C THR A 199 -11.74 -1.29 44.83
N ALA A 200 -13.05 -1.20 45.05
CA ALA A 200 -14.03 -0.88 44.01
C ALA A 200 -13.78 0.51 43.39
N ARG A 201 -13.48 1.52 44.22
CA ARG A 201 -13.16 2.86 43.75
C ARG A 201 -11.85 2.90 42.97
N ALA A 202 -10.80 2.28 43.48
CA ALA A 202 -9.52 2.17 42.78
C ALA A 202 -9.66 1.47 41.42
N HIS A 203 -10.51 0.43 41.33
CA HIS A 203 -10.80 -0.24 40.07
C HIS A 203 -11.53 0.68 39.08
N LEU A 204 -12.51 1.48 39.55
CA LEU A 204 -13.20 2.46 38.71
C LEU A 204 -12.25 3.57 38.23
N ASP A 205 -11.42 4.09 39.13
CA ASP A 205 -10.42 5.12 38.82
C ASP A 205 -9.41 4.59 37.78
N ALA A 206 -8.91 3.37 37.95
CA ALA A 206 -8.03 2.71 36.99
C ALA A 206 -8.70 2.51 35.62
N LYS A 207 -9.97 2.08 35.60
CA LYS A 207 -10.73 1.93 34.35
C LYS A 207 -10.93 3.27 33.63
N THR A 208 -11.16 4.34 34.39
CA THR A 208 -11.34 5.69 33.84
C THR A 208 -10.01 6.21 33.27
N GLN A 209 -8.90 6.03 34.00
CA GLN A 209 -7.56 6.39 33.52
C GLN A 209 -7.22 5.69 32.19
N VAL A 210 -7.51 4.39 32.07
CA VAL A 210 -7.28 3.65 30.83
C VAL A 210 -8.10 4.21 29.67
N ALA A 211 -9.35 4.63 29.92
CA ALA A 211 -10.20 5.24 28.89
C ALA A 211 -9.69 6.63 28.47
N ASP A 212 -9.24 7.45 29.42
CA ASP A 212 -8.67 8.77 29.16
C ASP A 212 -7.36 8.67 28.39
N ASP A 213 -6.47 7.75 28.78
CA ASP A 213 -5.21 7.47 28.09
C ASP A 213 -5.46 6.98 26.65
N ALA A 214 -6.45 6.10 26.45
CA ALA A 214 -6.85 5.65 25.11
C ALA A 214 -7.37 6.80 24.25
N THR A 215 -8.19 7.68 24.83
CA THR A 215 -8.73 8.86 24.15
C THR A 215 -7.62 9.84 23.76
N ALA A 216 -6.68 10.12 24.67
CA ALA A 216 -5.52 10.95 24.38
C ALA A 216 -4.64 10.35 23.27
N ARG A 217 -4.47 9.02 23.25
CA ARG A 217 -3.72 8.32 22.20
C ARG A 217 -4.40 8.43 20.84
N ILE A 218 -5.73 8.31 20.78
CA ILE A 218 -6.50 8.47 19.55
C ILE A 218 -6.35 9.89 19.00
N GLN A 219 -6.52 10.91 19.85
CA GLN A 219 -6.37 12.31 19.44
C GLN A 219 -4.97 12.62 18.91
N ALA A 220 -3.92 12.07 19.53
CA ALA A 220 -2.55 12.23 19.06
C ALA A 220 -2.34 11.59 17.67
N LEU A 221 -2.87 10.39 17.44
CA LEU A 221 -2.80 9.71 16.13
C LEU A 221 -3.60 10.45 15.06
N GLU A 222 -4.76 11.02 15.40
CA GLU A 222 -5.55 11.82 14.47
C GLU A 222 -4.82 13.10 14.06
N ALA A 223 -4.15 13.78 15.00
CA ALA A 223 -3.34 14.95 14.70
C ALA A 223 -2.14 14.61 13.79
N GLU A 224 -1.46 13.49 14.04
CA GLU A 224 -0.38 13.00 13.17
C GLU A 224 -0.90 12.66 11.76
N ASN A 225 -2.03 11.97 11.66
CA ASN A 225 -2.68 11.65 10.40
C ASN A 225 -3.11 12.91 9.62
N ALA A 226 -3.59 13.94 10.32
CA ALA A 226 -3.91 15.22 9.70
C ALA A 226 -2.65 15.88 9.09
N ALA A 227 -1.55 15.91 9.84
CA ALA A 227 -0.28 16.45 9.36
C ALA A 227 0.28 15.65 8.16
N LEU A 228 0.11 14.33 8.14
CA LEU A 228 0.49 13.49 7.01
C LEU A 228 -0.35 13.77 5.77
N ARG A 229 -1.67 13.98 5.92
CA ARG A 229 -2.57 14.35 4.82
C ARG A 229 -2.19 15.70 4.21
N ASP A 230 -1.88 16.70 5.04
CA ASP A 230 -1.44 18.01 4.55
C ASP A 230 -0.11 17.91 3.79
N ARG A 231 0.84 17.10 4.30
CA ARG A 231 2.10 16.86 3.61
C ARG A 231 1.89 16.18 2.25
N LEU A 232 1.00 15.19 2.20
CA LEU A 232 0.67 14.49 0.96
C LEU A 232 0.03 15.46 -0.05
N ARG A 233 -0.90 16.30 0.41
CA ARG A 233 -1.53 17.34 -0.41
C ARG A 233 -0.48 18.26 -1.05
N LEU A 234 0.46 18.78 -0.24
CA LEU A 234 1.54 19.62 -0.76
C LEU A 234 2.43 18.90 -1.77
N SER A 235 2.63 17.58 -1.62
CA SER A 235 3.37 16.77 -2.60
C SER A 235 2.60 16.66 -3.92
N VAL A 236 1.31 16.36 -3.85
CA VAL A 236 0.43 16.27 -5.02
C VAL A 236 0.39 17.63 -5.74
N ASP A 237 0.22 18.73 -5.02
CA ASP A 237 0.20 20.07 -5.59
C ASP A 237 1.51 20.35 -6.35
N ARG A 238 2.68 20.04 -5.77
CA ARG A 238 3.99 20.16 -6.45
C ARG A 238 4.08 19.30 -7.71
N GLU A 239 3.59 18.07 -7.68
CA GLU A 239 3.57 17.19 -8.85
C GLU A 239 2.65 17.72 -9.94
N THR A 240 1.48 18.26 -9.58
CA THR A 240 0.55 18.85 -10.55
C THR A 240 1.12 20.09 -11.21
N GLU A 241 1.80 20.96 -10.45
CA GLU A 241 2.52 22.12 -10.99
C GLU A 241 3.67 21.71 -11.91
N ALA A 242 4.46 20.71 -11.52
CA ALA A 242 5.52 20.17 -12.36
C ALA A 242 4.97 19.57 -13.66
N ALA A 243 3.85 18.84 -13.59
CA ALA A 243 3.17 18.31 -14.77
C ALA A 243 2.61 19.43 -15.67
N ALA A 244 2.09 20.51 -15.10
CA ALA A 244 1.64 21.67 -15.86
C ALA A 244 2.81 22.34 -16.62
N LYS A 245 3.94 22.58 -15.93
CA LYS A 245 5.17 23.12 -16.54
C LYS A 245 5.70 22.21 -17.64
N LEU A 246 5.68 20.89 -17.44
CA LEU A 246 6.12 19.93 -18.45
C LEU A 246 5.22 19.96 -19.70
N ARG A 247 3.89 20.08 -19.53
CA ARG A 247 2.96 20.24 -20.66
C ARG A 247 3.21 21.52 -21.43
N GLU A 248 3.49 22.62 -20.75
CA GLU A 248 3.84 23.89 -21.38
C GLU A 248 5.15 23.79 -22.18
N ALA A 249 6.22 23.27 -21.56
CA ALA A 249 7.49 23.04 -22.23
C ALA A 249 7.36 22.10 -23.43
N THR A 250 6.46 21.11 -23.36
CA THR A 250 6.17 20.21 -24.49
C THR A 250 5.51 20.96 -25.66
N ARG A 251 4.57 21.87 -25.37
CA ARG A 251 3.93 22.73 -26.39
C ARG A 251 4.94 23.67 -27.02
N GLU A 252 5.81 24.27 -26.22
CA GLU A 252 6.87 25.15 -26.71
C GLU A 252 7.86 24.40 -27.59
N ASN A 253 8.34 23.23 -27.16
CA ASN A 253 9.20 22.38 -27.99
C ASN A 253 8.54 22.02 -29.33
N ALA A 254 7.23 21.72 -29.34
CA ALA A 254 6.51 21.46 -30.57
C ALA A 254 6.44 22.69 -31.50
N ARG A 255 6.36 23.91 -30.96
CA ARG A 255 6.46 25.15 -31.74
C ARG A 255 7.86 25.31 -32.33
N LEU A 256 8.90 25.21 -31.51
CA LEU A 256 10.29 25.31 -31.94
C LEU A 256 10.64 24.27 -33.02
N GLN A 257 10.10 23.05 -32.93
CA GLN A 257 10.27 22.04 -33.97
C GLN A 257 9.61 22.43 -35.30
N LYS A 258 8.43 23.07 -35.27
CA LYS A 258 7.79 23.57 -36.51
C LYS A 258 8.60 24.70 -37.13
N ASP A 259 9.13 25.60 -36.31
CA ASP A 259 9.96 26.72 -36.77
C ASP A 259 11.28 26.21 -37.37
N ALA A 260 11.93 25.24 -36.72
CA ALA A 260 13.14 24.59 -37.23
C ALA A 260 12.90 23.88 -38.58
N LYS A 261 11.77 23.15 -38.71
CA LYS A 261 11.39 22.53 -39.99
C LYS A 261 11.18 23.58 -41.09
N SER A 262 10.51 24.67 -40.77
CA SER A 262 10.26 25.78 -41.71
C SER A 262 11.57 26.45 -42.13
N ALA A 263 12.47 26.74 -41.18
CA ALA A 263 13.79 27.28 -41.46
C ALA A 263 14.62 26.36 -42.37
N ASN A 264 14.55 25.04 -42.16
CA ASN A 264 15.23 24.07 -43.04
C ASN A 264 14.66 24.09 -44.46
N ASN A 265 13.33 24.19 -44.60
CA ASN A 265 12.68 24.34 -45.91
C ASN A 265 13.13 25.62 -46.63
N TYR A 266 13.22 26.76 -45.92
CA TYR A 266 13.75 28.00 -46.48
C TYR A 266 15.21 27.87 -46.92
N LYS A 267 16.07 27.26 -46.09
CA LYS A 267 17.48 27.00 -46.46
C LYS A 267 17.60 26.13 -47.71
N ASN A 268 16.78 25.08 -47.84
CA ASN A 268 16.77 24.22 -49.02
C ASN A 268 16.29 24.97 -50.28
N ARG A 269 15.27 25.83 -50.15
CA ARG A 269 14.83 26.69 -51.25
C ARG A 269 15.91 27.68 -51.69
N ALA A 270 16.59 28.32 -50.74
CA ALA A 270 17.68 29.24 -51.03
C ALA A 270 18.83 28.53 -51.78
N LYS A 271 19.26 27.35 -51.30
CA LYS A 271 20.26 26.52 -52.00
C LYS A 271 19.85 26.13 -53.42
N LYS A 272 18.57 25.82 -53.65
CA LYS A 272 18.06 25.51 -54.99
C LYS A 272 18.05 26.74 -55.89
N ALA A 273 17.72 27.91 -55.34
CA ALA A 273 17.75 29.18 -56.07
C ALA A 273 19.18 29.56 -56.48
N THR A 274 20.16 29.43 -55.58
CA THR A 274 21.57 29.68 -55.91
C THR A 274 22.08 28.71 -56.98
N ALA A 275 21.79 27.41 -56.86
CA ALA A 275 22.17 26.44 -57.89
C ALA A 275 21.55 26.74 -59.26
N ARG A 276 20.32 27.28 -59.30
CA ARG A 276 19.68 27.71 -60.55
C ARG A 276 20.31 28.99 -61.10
N ALA A 277 20.74 29.91 -60.25
CA ALA A 277 21.49 31.09 -60.68
C ALA A 277 22.83 30.68 -61.33
N ASP A 278 23.58 29.78 -60.68
CA ASP A 278 24.83 29.25 -61.22
C ASP A 278 24.64 28.54 -62.58
N GLU A 279 23.49 27.88 -62.77
CA GLU A 279 23.13 27.26 -64.06
C GLU A 279 22.86 28.32 -65.14
N LEU A 280 22.10 29.36 -64.81
CA LEU A 280 21.81 30.46 -65.75
C LEU A 280 23.08 31.21 -66.15
N ASP A 281 24.01 31.42 -65.21
CA ASP A 281 25.30 32.05 -65.49
C ASP A 281 26.14 31.19 -66.46
N ARG A 282 26.12 29.86 -66.31
CA ARG A 282 26.77 28.94 -67.26
C ARG A 282 26.14 28.98 -68.65
N VAL A 283 24.81 29.02 -68.74
CA VAL A 283 24.11 29.16 -70.02
C VAL A 283 24.44 30.50 -70.68
N LEU A 284 24.42 31.60 -69.91
CA LEU A 284 24.75 32.93 -70.41
C LEU A 284 26.19 32.98 -70.94
N ALA A 285 27.15 32.43 -70.20
CA ALA A 285 28.54 32.34 -70.63
C ALA A 285 28.69 31.53 -71.95
N SER A 286 27.95 30.42 -72.10
CA SER A 286 27.92 29.63 -73.33
C SER A 286 27.36 30.42 -74.52
N VAL A 287 26.24 31.13 -74.32
CA VAL A 287 25.62 31.99 -75.36
C VAL A 287 26.57 33.11 -75.79
N LEU A 288 27.23 33.77 -74.83
CA LEU A 288 28.22 34.81 -75.12
C LEU A 288 29.43 34.26 -75.87
N ALA A 289 29.92 33.07 -75.51
CA ALA A 289 31.00 32.42 -76.25
C ALA A 289 30.57 32.08 -77.68
N HIS A 290 29.34 31.59 -77.87
CA HIS A 290 28.80 31.31 -79.20
C HIS A 290 28.61 32.58 -80.03
N SER A 291 28.14 33.68 -79.42
CA SER A 291 28.01 34.96 -80.13
C SER A 291 29.38 35.51 -80.55
N GLN A 292 30.38 35.43 -79.67
CA GLN A 292 31.76 35.82 -80.00
C GLN A 292 32.35 34.96 -81.12
N HIS A 293 32.07 33.66 -81.14
CA HIS A 293 32.46 32.76 -82.22
C HIS A 293 31.83 33.18 -83.56
N LEU A 294 30.51 33.45 -83.58
CA LEU A 294 29.80 33.92 -84.77
C LEU A 294 30.34 35.28 -85.25
N GLU A 295 30.64 36.21 -84.34
CA GLU A 295 31.27 37.49 -84.69
C GLU A 295 32.66 37.30 -85.31
N ALA A 296 33.46 36.36 -84.79
CA ALA A 296 34.76 36.01 -85.36
C ALA A 296 34.62 35.39 -86.76
N GLU A 297 33.64 34.51 -86.98
CA GLU A 297 33.33 33.96 -88.31
C GLU A 297 32.87 35.05 -89.29
N LEU A 298 32.02 35.98 -88.86
CA LEU A 298 31.61 37.11 -89.69
C LEU A 298 32.81 38.02 -90.04
N ALA A 299 33.75 38.21 -89.11
CA ALA A 299 34.96 38.97 -89.36
C ALA A 299 35.90 38.29 -90.35
N THR A 300 36.06 36.96 -90.30
CA THR A 300 36.85 36.22 -91.30
C THR A 300 36.20 36.25 -92.68
N LEU A 301 34.87 36.12 -92.77
CA LEU A 301 34.12 36.28 -94.01
C LEU A 301 34.27 37.69 -94.61
N ARG A 302 34.29 38.75 -93.77
CA ARG A 302 34.54 40.13 -94.23
C ARG A 302 35.97 40.35 -94.76
N ASN A 303 36.96 39.64 -94.23
CA ASN A 303 38.36 39.76 -94.63
C ASN A 303 38.79 38.80 -95.76
N MET A 304 37.85 37.99 -96.28
CA MET A 304 38.09 37.20 -97.50
C MET A 304 38.27 38.15 -98.70
N PRO A 305 39.35 38.02 -99.50
CA PRO A 305 39.48 38.79 -100.72
C PRO A 305 38.32 38.42 -101.66
N ARG A 306 37.62 39.43 -102.20
CA ARG A 306 36.60 39.23 -103.24
C ARG A 306 37.24 38.49 -104.42
N LEU A 307 37.08 37.17 -104.46
CA LEU A 307 37.34 36.40 -105.66
C LEU A 307 36.25 36.82 -106.66
N LEU A 308 36.66 37.66 -107.61
CA LEU A 308 35.97 37.91 -108.86
C LEU A 308 35.78 36.56 -109.57
N VAL A 309 34.69 35.87 -109.28
CA VAL A 309 34.20 34.80 -110.16
C VAL A 309 33.60 35.51 -111.37
N ARG A 310 34.42 35.67 -112.40
CA ARG A 310 33.94 35.86 -113.77
C ARG A 310 33.13 34.61 -114.13
N ASN A 311 31.82 34.76 -114.30
CA ASN A 311 31.10 33.88 -115.22
C ASN A 311 29.90 34.62 -115.83
N THR A 312 30.19 35.42 -116.85
CA THR A 312 29.22 35.88 -117.83
C THR A 312 29.25 34.92 -119.01
N THR A 313 28.30 33.99 -119.07
CA THR A 313 27.71 33.53 -120.34
C THR A 313 26.29 33.06 -120.04
N ALA A 314 25.32 33.95 -120.27
CA ALA A 314 23.91 33.61 -120.47
C ALA A 314 23.72 33.16 -121.96
N PRO A 315 22.53 32.76 -122.47
CA PRO A 315 21.17 32.60 -121.90
C PRO A 315 20.56 31.20 -122.39
N PRO A 316 19.23 30.89 -122.45
CA PRO A 316 18.05 31.74 -122.32
C PRO A 316 16.86 31.22 -121.49
N VAL A 317 15.95 32.18 -121.31
CA VAL A 317 14.62 32.13 -120.70
C VAL A 317 13.64 31.40 -121.62
N THR A 318 12.78 30.53 -121.07
CA THR A 318 11.38 30.39 -121.50
C THR A 318 10.49 29.92 -120.35
N PRO A 319 9.17 30.21 -120.40
CA PRO A 319 8.27 30.32 -119.25
C PRO A 319 7.25 29.16 -119.14
N GLY A 320 6.49 29.14 -118.03
CA GLY A 320 5.37 28.21 -117.77
C GLY A 320 5.80 27.05 -116.86
N ASP A 321 4.98 26.47 -116.00
CA ASP A 321 3.56 26.59 -115.69
C ASP A 321 3.34 25.79 -114.39
N GLY A 322 2.28 26.12 -113.65
CA GLY A 322 1.53 25.14 -112.87
C GLY A 322 1.97 24.89 -111.42
N ASP A 323 1.01 25.09 -110.52
CA ASP A 323 0.44 24.05 -109.66
C ASP A 323 1.40 23.15 -108.85
N SER A 324 1.15 22.77 -107.61
CA SER A 324 0.02 22.84 -106.68
C SER A 324 0.45 21.92 -105.51
N ALA A 325 -0.05 22.20 -104.31
CA ALA A 325 -0.32 21.24 -103.23
C ALA A 325 0.80 20.29 -102.76
N TYR A 326 1.24 20.44 -101.51
CA TYR A 326 0.70 19.72 -100.33
C TYR A 326 1.48 20.12 -99.07
#